data_AF-A0AAU3B7F2-F1
#
_entry.id   AF-A0AAU3B7F2-F1
#
_cell.length_a   1.000
_cell.length_b   1.000
_cell.length_c   1.000
_cell.angle_alpha   90.00
_cell.angle_beta   90.00
_cell.angle_gamma   90.00
#
_symmetry.space_group_name_H-M   'P 1'
#
loop_
_entity.id
_entity.type
_entity.pdbx_description
1 polymer ?
#
loop_
_entity_poly.entity_id
_entity_poly.type
_entity_poly.pdbx_seq_one_letter_code
_entity_poly.pdbx_strand_id
1 'polypeptide(L)'
;MTTVPGIRTAVEAHLAEQLGTFAREFVAELEAQGRLVEVGGAGVLERLRTQVETWQNCPEAYHAAVDTIVEDCGYPSEVAMRIATALNRKGLIPGGEDRAPESEPEPESEQESEPERQRASVPSPNRTGLKPVGEDPEPRHDRAPASSPLVPAARGAIVLHLADRGAGRAAVEHGAAPVPRRVDGQVPRVRPASARTRAVGWGSASARAVSVAAALQSDHLARLEAMQISADGERVTVAIKATCLADWEYWLDAIGAPRNVRTRTAGHAQVAAGTLDGVAVHLTAHGVPELLQEASDAAADPFYLWGRIYDLGMGQVDRADRIWLSLGRRQDERGMPLLILRGTDGPPYPLASIVMAHGPLTATPPPSELPTEGMAGDSA
;
A
#
# COMPACT_ATOMS: atom_id res chain seq x y z
N MET A 1 -33.45 16.19 62.37
CA MET A 1 -32.83 16.38 61.05
C MET A 1 -33.95 16.61 60.04
N THR A 2 -34.22 17.87 59.70
CA THR A 2 -35.25 18.27 58.74
C THR A 2 -34.59 18.49 57.38
N THR A 3 -34.70 17.52 56.49
CA THR A 3 -34.28 17.66 55.09
C THR A 3 -35.27 18.55 54.37
N VAL A 4 -34.85 19.76 54.00
CA VAL A 4 -35.65 20.75 53.26
C VAL A 4 -35.87 20.23 51.82
N PRO A 5 -37.11 19.87 51.42
CA PRO A 5 -37.37 19.17 50.14
C PRO A 5 -37.21 20.01 48.87
N GLY A 6 -36.92 21.31 48.97
CA GLY A 6 -36.93 22.23 47.81
C GLY A 6 -35.58 22.49 47.14
N ILE A 7 -34.45 22.11 47.77
CA ILE A 7 -33.13 22.50 47.26
C ILE A 7 -32.68 21.60 46.11
N ARG A 8 -33.01 20.30 46.16
CA ARG A 8 -32.61 19.34 45.11
C ARG A 8 -33.27 19.62 43.76
N THR A 9 -34.57 19.93 43.75
CA THR A 9 -35.31 20.22 42.52
C THR A 9 -34.87 21.52 41.86
N ALA A 10 -34.48 22.53 42.64
CA ALA A 10 -33.93 23.78 42.11
C ALA A 10 -32.55 23.58 41.46
N VAL A 11 -31.68 22.75 42.06
CA VAL A 11 -30.36 22.43 41.50
C VAL A 11 -30.50 21.60 40.22
N GLU A 12 -31.41 20.63 40.18
CA GLU A 12 -31.67 19.83 38.98
C GLU A 12 -32.20 20.67 37.82
N ALA A 13 -33.14 21.58 38.09
CA ALA A 13 -33.67 22.50 37.07
C ALA A 13 -32.58 23.43 36.52
N HIS A 14 -31.73 23.97 37.39
CA HIS A 14 -30.63 24.84 36.98
C HIS A 14 -29.58 24.09 36.15
N LEU A 15 -29.26 22.86 36.53
CA LEU A 15 -28.31 22.03 35.79
C LEU A 15 -28.87 21.65 34.40
N ALA A 16 -30.16 21.34 34.30
CA ALA A 16 -30.80 21.05 33.02
C ALA A 16 -30.78 22.26 32.08
N GLU A 17 -30.98 23.46 32.61
CA GLU A 17 -30.90 24.71 31.85
C GLU A 17 -29.47 25.02 31.35
N GLN A 18 -28.47 24.81 32.21
CA GLN A 18 -27.06 24.97 31.83
C GLN A 18 -26.65 23.96 30.74
N LEU A 19 -27.02 22.68 30.89
CA LEU A 19 -26.75 21.65 29.89
C LEU A 19 -27.46 21.94 28.56
N GLY A 20 -28.71 22.42 28.60
CA GLY A 20 -29.45 22.80 27.40
C GLY A 20 -28.84 24.01 26.68
N THR A 21 -28.22 24.93 27.41
CA THR A 21 -27.52 26.08 26.82
C THR A 21 -26.20 25.63 26.18
N PHE A 22 -25.40 24.84 26.91
CA PHE A 22 -24.16 24.27 26.39
C PHE A 22 -24.38 23.40 25.14
N ALA A 23 -25.41 22.56 25.14
CA ALA A 23 -25.72 21.70 23.99
C ALA A 23 -26.07 22.52 22.74
N ARG A 24 -26.78 23.64 22.88
CA ARG A 24 -27.11 24.53 21.76
C ARG A 24 -25.89 25.25 21.21
N GLU A 25 -25.01 25.73 22.08
CA GLU A 25 -23.75 26.36 21.67
C GLU A 25 -22.84 25.36 20.95
N PHE A 26 -22.72 24.14 21.48
CA PHE A 26 -21.93 23.07 20.87
C PHE A 26 -22.46 22.64 19.50
N VAL A 27 -23.79 22.52 19.34
CA VAL A 27 -24.40 22.21 18.02
C VAL A 27 -24.14 23.35 17.03
N ALA A 28 -24.32 24.61 17.46
CA ALA A 28 -24.03 25.76 16.61
C ALA A 28 -22.54 25.84 16.20
N GLU A 29 -21.62 25.45 17.09
CA GLU A 29 -20.20 25.36 16.78
C GLU A 29 -19.90 24.25 15.75
N LEU A 30 -20.50 23.07 15.89
CA LEU A 30 -20.35 21.98 14.92
C LEU A 30 -20.96 22.34 13.55
N GLU A 31 -22.07 23.09 13.53
CA GLU A 31 -22.64 23.65 12.29
C GLU A 31 -21.70 24.67 11.65
N ALA A 32 -21.14 25.61 12.44
CA ALA A 32 -20.17 26.59 11.95
C ALA A 32 -18.88 25.96 11.41
N GLN A 33 -18.47 24.82 11.96
CA GLN A 33 -17.33 24.02 11.48
C GLN A 33 -17.66 23.13 10.27
N GLY A 34 -18.92 23.10 9.80
CA GLY A 34 -19.37 22.22 8.72
C GLY A 34 -19.28 20.72 9.07
N ARG A 35 -19.22 20.38 10.36
CA ARG A 35 -19.09 19.01 10.87
C ARG A 35 -20.43 18.35 11.16
N LEU A 36 -21.48 19.15 11.32
CA LEU A 36 -22.85 18.63 11.33
C LEU A 36 -23.29 18.41 9.88
N VAL A 37 -23.50 17.15 9.50
CA VAL A 37 -24.26 16.82 8.29
C VAL A 37 -25.68 17.30 8.56
N GLU A 38 -26.20 18.21 7.72
CA GLU A 38 -27.54 18.80 7.85
C GLU A 38 -28.58 17.76 8.27
N VAL A 39 -29.56 18.21 9.06
CA VAL A 39 -30.80 17.47 9.35
C VAL A 39 -31.57 17.31 8.03
N GLY A 40 -31.14 16.30 7.27
CA GLY A 40 -31.24 16.15 5.82
C GLY A 40 -30.35 14.99 5.33
N GLY A 41 -29.48 14.47 6.21
CA GLY A 41 -28.73 13.22 6.04
C GLY A 41 -29.57 12.00 5.71
N ALA A 42 -30.89 12.01 5.93
CA ALA A 42 -31.77 10.98 5.39
C ALA A 42 -31.70 10.92 3.86
N GLY A 43 -31.68 12.05 3.16
CA GLY A 43 -31.55 12.10 1.70
C GLY A 43 -30.13 11.80 1.20
N VAL A 44 -29.10 12.03 2.01
CA VAL A 44 -27.73 11.60 1.70
C VAL A 44 -27.58 10.09 1.91
N LEU A 45 -28.11 9.55 3.00
CA LEU A 45 -28.13 8.11 3.28
C LEU A 45 -29.04 7.36 2.30
N GLU A 46 -30.15 7.94 1.87
CA GLU A 46 -31.04 7.37 0.84
C GLU A 46 -30.36 7.40 -0.53
N ARG A 47 -29.63 8.48 -0.87
CA ARG A 47 -28.77 8.52 -2.07
C ARG A 47 -27.65 7.50 -1.99
N LEU A 48 -26.98 7.37 -0.85
CA LEU A 48 -25.91 6.39 -0.64
C LEU A 48 -26.46 4.96 -0.72
N ARG A 49 -27.62 4.69 -0.12
CA ARG A 49 -28.31 3.41 -0.18
C ARG A 49 -28.73 3.08 -1.61
N THR A 50 -29.33 4.02 -2.33
CA THR A 50 -29.70 3.87 -3.73
C THR A 50 -28.45 3.60 -4.58
N GLN A 51 -27.34 4.30 -4.31
CA GLN A 51 -26.06 4.10 -4.99
C GLN A 51 -25.46 2.70 -4.72
N VAL A 52 -25.54 2.20 -3.49
CA VAL A 52 -25.09 0.84 -3.14
C VAL A 52 -26.00 -0.23 -3.75
N GLU A 53 -27.32 -0.06 -3.70
CA GLU A 53 -28.28 -1.00 -4.29
C GLU A 53 -28.16 -1.04 -5.82
N THR A 54 -27.98 0.11 -6.47
CA THR A 54 -27.68 0.17 -7.92
C THR A 54 -26.37 -0.50 -8.25
N TRP A 55 -25.33 -0.34 -7.43
CA TRP A 55 -24.04 -1.01 -7.61
C TRP A 55 -24.15 -2.53 -7.45
N GLN A 56 -24.90 -3.03 -6.45
CA GLN A 56 -25.11 -4.48 -6.25
C GLN A 56 -25.89 -5.14 -7.40
N ASN A 57 -26.68 -4.37 -8.14
CA ASN A 57 -27.46 -4.86 -9.28
C ASN A 57 -26.73 -4.66 -10.63
N CYS A 58 -25.50 -4.14 -10.64
CA CYS A 58 -24.72 -4.04 -11.86
C CYS A 58 -24.22 -5.42 -12.33
N PRO A 59 -24.08 -5.64 -13.66
CA PRO A 59 -23.46 -6.86 -14.19
C PRO A 59 -22.02 -7.03 -13.70
N GLU A 60 -21.55 -8.28 -13.55
CA GLU A 60 -20.18 -8.59 -13.11
C GLU A 60 -19.10 -7.92 -13.99
N ALA A 61 -19.36 -7.82 -15.30
CA ALA A 61 -18.48 -7.12 -16.24
C ALA A 61 -18.30 -5.62 -15.92
N TYR A 62 -19.30 -4.98 -15.31
CA TYR A 62 -19.20 -3.60 -14.86
C TYR A 62 -18.25 -3.46 -13.67
N HIS A 63 -18.33 -4.38 -12.70
CA HIS A 63 -17.40 -4.41 -11.56
C HIS A 63 -15.96 -4.63 -12.03
N ALA A 64 -15.75 -5.61 -12.92
CA ALA A 64 -14.44 -5.89 -13.49
C ALA A 64 -13.84 -4.66 -14.21
N ALA A 65 -14.67 -3.90 -14.95
CA ALA A 65 -14.22 -2.67 -15.60
C ALA A 65 -13.82 -1.58 -14.58
N VAL A 66 -14.60 -1.39 -13.51
CA VAL A 66 -14.25 -0.42 -12.45
C VAL A 66 -12.92 -0.80 -11.79
N ASP A 67 -12.75 -2.07 -11.43
CA ASP A 67 -11.53 -2.55 -10.78
C ASP A 67 -10.32 -2.39 -11.69
N THR A 68 -10.45 -2.72 -12.98
CA THR A 68 -9.39 -2.51 -13.98
C THR A 68 -9.00 -1.03 -14.08
N ILE A 69 -9.96 -0.10 -14.10
CA ILE A 69 -9.67 1.33 -14.18
C ILE A 69 -8.99 1.85 -12.90
N VAL A 70 -9.34 1.30 -11.73
CA VAL A 70 -8.68 1.65 -10.46
C VAL A 70 -7.26 1.10 -10.41
N GLU A 71 -7.08 -0.17 -10.75
CA GLU A 71 -5.80 -0.87 -10.60
C GLU A 71 -4.79 -0.50 -11.69
N ASP A 72 -5.20 -0.49 -12.95
CA ASP A 72 -4.30 -0.29 -14.09
C ASP A 72 -4.10 1.19 -14.43
N CYS A 73 -5.14 2.02 -14.25
CA CYS A 73 -5.08 3.44 -14.59
C CYS A 73 -4.92 4.35 -13.35
N GLY A 74 -5.00 3.81 -12.13
CA GLY A 74 -4.77 4.57 -10.89
C GLY A 74 -5.82 5.64 -10.59
N TYR A 75 -7.00 5.58 -11.22
CA TYR A 75 -8.06 6.55 -10.95
C TYR A 75 -8.73 6.28 -9.60
N PRO A 76 -9.16 7.34 -8.86
CA PRO A 76 -10.03 7.17 -7.70
C PRO A 76 -11.32 6.43 -8.07
N SER A 77 -11.85 5.62 -7.15
CA SER A 77 -13.01 4.75 -7.42
C SER A 77 -14.23 5.51 -7.95
N GLU A 78 -14.48 6.74 -7.51
CA GLU A 78 -15.58 7.57 -8.02
C GLU A 78 -15.40 7.95 -9.49
N VAL A 79 -14.16 8.29 -9.89
CA VAL A 79 -13.81 8.61 -11.27
C VAL A 79 -13.89 7.35 -12.13
N ALA A 80 -13.38 6.21 -11.63
CA ALA A 80 -13.48 4.92 -12.29
C ALA A 80 -14.93 4.49 -12.53
N MET A 81 -15.82 4.69 -11.55
CA MET A 81 -17.25 4.44 -11.70
C MET A 81 -17.90 5.32 -12.78
N ARG A 82 -17.54 6.61 -12.85
CA ARG A 82 -18.04 7.51 -13.89
C ARG A 82 -17.59 7.07 -15.28
N ILE A 83 -16.33 6.67 -15.42
CA ILE A 83 -15.77 6.15 -16.67
C ILE A 83 -16.47 4.85 -17.05
N ALA A 84 -16.59 3.88 -16.14
CA ALA A 84 -17.30 2.62 -16.38
C ALA A 84 -18.77 2.84 -16.76
N THR A 85 -19.47 3.78 -16.11
CA THR A 85 -20.84 4.16 -16.49
C THR A 85 -20.91 4.69 -17.92
N ALA A 86 -19.97 5.55 -18.30
CA ALA A 86 -19.91 6.10 -19.66
C ALA A 86 -19.59 5.02 -20.71
N LEU A 87 -18.68 4.09 -20.39
CA LEU A 87 -18.35 2.95 -21.25
C LEU A 87 -19.53 1.99 -21.40
N ASN A 88 -20.25 1.70 -20.31
CA ASN A 88 -21.44 0.86 -20.34
C ASN A 88 -22.55 1.45 -21.21
N ARG A 89 -22.80 2.76 -21.08
CA ARG A 89 -23.77 3.48 -21.93
C ARG A 89 -23.43 3.45 -23.41
N LYS A 90 -22.13 3.33 -23.75
CA LYS A 90 -21.66 3.22 -25.13
C LYS A 90 -21.58 1.77 -25.62
N GLY A 91 -21.99 0.78 -24.80
CA GLY A 91 -21.87 -0.64 -25.15
C GLY A 91 -20.43 -1.13 -25.26
N LEU A 92 -19.46 -0.41 -24.66
CA LEU A 92 -18.03 -0.73 -24.75
C LEU A 92 -17.57 -1.71 -23.67
N ILE A 93 -18.43 -2.04 -22.69
CA ILE A 93 -18.15 -3.07 -21.70
C ILE A 93 -18.70 -4.40 -22.24
N PRO A 94 -17.84 -5.37 -22.59
CA PRO A 94 -18.27 -6.65 -23.13
C PRO A 94 -19.04 -7.43 -22.06
N GLY A 95 -20.33 -7.72 -22.32
CA GLY A 95 -21.17 -8.53 -21.42
C GLY A 95 -22.60 -8.03 -21.20
N GLY A 96 -22.97 -6.88 -21.75
CA GLY A 96 -24.34 -6.37 -21.69
C GLY A 96 -25.23 -6.96 -22.78
N GLU A 97 -25.71 -8.19 -22.56
CA GLU A 97 -26.83 -8.86 -23.25
C GLU A 97 -26.79 -8.92 -24.80
N ASP A 98 -27.02 -10.12 -25.35
CA ASP A 98 -27.31 -10.38 -26.77
C ASP A 98 -28.58 -9.63 -27.23
N ARG A 99 -28.51 -8.30 -27.34
CA ARG A 99 -29.54 -7.52 -28.00
C ARG A 99 -29.33 -7.73 -29.49
N ALA A 100 -30.13 -8.63 -30.06
CA ALA A 100 -30.20 -8.91 -31.48
C ALA A 100 -30.12 -7.58 -32.27
N PRO A 101 -29.24 -7.47 -33.28
CA PRO A 101 -29.07 -6.23 -34.00
C PRO A 101 -30.40 -5.86 -34.65
N GLU A 102 -31.00 -4.76 -34.19
CA GLU A 102 -32.03 -4.07 -34.95
C GLU A 102 -31.38 -3.60 -36.24
N SER A 103 -31.85 -4.17 -37.35
CA SER A 103 -31.46 -3.87 -38.71
C SER A 103 -31.54 -2.38 -38.98
N GLU A 104 -30.40 -1.68 -38.99
CA GLU A 104 -30.31 -0.36 -39.59
C GLU A 104 -30.23 -0.50 -41.12
N PRO A 105 -30.95 0.35 -41.87
CA PRO A 105 -31.03 0.28 -43.32
C PRO A 105 -29.73 0.76 -43.97
N GLU A 106 -29.32 0.03 -45.02
CA GLU A 106 -28.24 0.42 -45.93
C GLU A 106 -28.47 1.83 -46.49
N PRO A 107 -27.48 2.74 -46.40
CA PRO A 107 -27.35 3.82 -47.35
C PRO A 107 -26.36 3.44 -48.44
N GLU A 108 -26.84 3.62 -49.66
CA GLU A 108 -26.16 3.47 -50.92
C GLU A 108 -24.87 4.30 -50.99
N SER A 109 -23.84 3.66 -51.55
CA SER A 109 -22.80 4.17 -52.43
C SER A 109 -22.80 5.68 -52.72
N GLU A 110 -21.67 6.37 -52.46
CA GLU A 110 -21.08 7.29 -53.45
C GLU A 110 -19.65 7.72 -53.05
N GLN A 111 -18.73 7.48 -53.98
CA GLN A 111 -17.64 8.37 -54.42
C GLN A 111 -16.56 8.80 -53.41
N GLU A 112 -15.32 8.32 -53.61
CA GLU A 112 -14.29 9.06 -54.37
C GLU A 112 -13.79 10.26 -53.55
N SER A 113 -12.63 10.15 -52.89
CA SER A 113 -11.44 10.88 -53.34
C SER A 113 -10.19 10.45 -52.56
N GLU A 114 -9.18 10.01 -53.32
CA GLU A 114 -7.75 10.12 -52.99
C GLU A 114 -7.38 11.59 -52.68
N PRO A 115 -6.35 11.84 -51.85
CA PRO A 115 -5.09 12.19 -52.51
C PRO A 115 -3.81 11.69 -51.83
N GLU A 116 -2.87 11.32 -52.70
CA GLU A 116 -1.43 11.30 -52.51
C GLU A 116 -0.89 12.46 -51.65
N ARG A 117 -0.07 12.14 -50.63
CA ARG A 117 1.03 13.02 -50.18
C ARG A 117 2.28 12.22 -49.79
N GLN A 118 3.12 12.07 -50.81
CA GLN A 118 4.58 12.29 -50.86
C GLN A 118 5.36 12.53 -49.54
N ARG A 119 6.42 11.71 -49.42
CA ARG A 119 7.84 12.04 -49.11
C ARG A 119 8.17 12.69 -47.75
N ALA A 120 9.02 12.01 -46.98
CA ALA A 120 10.41 12.44 -46.77
C ALA A 120 11.22 11.35 -46.01
N SER A 121 12.10 10.67 -46.75
CA SER A 121 13.23 9.94 -46.17
C SER A 121 14.28 10.93 -45.69
N VAL A 122 14.78 10.77 -44.47
CA VAL A 122 15.99 11.43 -43.98
C VAL A 122 17.02 10.34 -43.66
N PRO A 123 18.18 10.31 -44.34
CA PRO A 123 19.33 9.50 -43.96
C PRO A 123 20.35 10.37 -43.22
N SER A 124 21.06 9.81 -42.23
CA SER A 124 22.45 10.15 -41.84
C SER A 124 22.83 9.48 -40.50
N PRO A 125 24.13 9.32 -40.16
CA PRO A 125 25.15 8.62 -40.94
C PRO A 125 26.01 7.68 -40.06
N ASN A 126 26.64 6.70 -40.71
CA ASN A 126 27.81 5.99 -40.19
C ASN A 126 28.99 6.95 -39.99
N ARG A 127 29.71 6.85 -38.87
CA ARG A 127 31.16 7.11 -38.82
C ARG A 127 31.84 6.40 -37.63
N THR A 128 32.73 5.46 -37.98
CA THR A 128 34.11 5.27 -37.47
C THR A 128 34.38 5.72 -36.03
N GLY A 129 34.76 4.86 -35.10
CA GLY A 129 35.83 3.87 -35.21
C GLY A 129 37.14 4.47 -34.68
N LEU A 130 37.50 4.17 -33.43
CA LEU A 130 38.86 4.29 -32.90
C LEU A 130 39.14 3.21 -31.85
N LYS A 131 40.39 2.76 -31.88
CA LYS A 131 41.00 1.56 -31.30
C LYS A 131 41.19 1.56 -29.77
N PRO A 132 41.41 0.37 -29.17
CA PRO A 132 41.84 0.19 -27.79
C PRO A 132 43.38 0.19 -27.68
N VAL A 133 43.92 0.99 -26.75
CA VAL A 133 45.30 1.01 -26.24
C VAL A 133 45.18 1.63 -24.84
N GLY A 134 45.66 1.08 -23.73
CA GLY A 134 46.45 -0.09 -23.42
C GLY A 134 46.66 -0.13 -21.90
N GLU A 135 47.40 -1.15 -21.46
CA GLU A 135 48.13 -1.20 -20.19
C GLU A 135 47.33 -1.44 -18.90
N ASP A 136 47.04 -2.73 -18.76
CA ASP A 136 46.92 -3.51 -17.53
C ASP A 136 48.28 -3.59 -16.80
N PRO A 137 48.36 -3.25 -15.50
CA PRO A 137 49.40 -3.79 -14.63
C PRO A 137 48.85 -4.86 -13.67
N GLU A 138 49.40 -6.07 -13.83
CA GLU A 138 49.21 -7.22 -12.95
C GLU A 138 49.37 -6.87 -11.45
N PRO A 139 48.51 -7.41 -10.57
CA PRO A 139 48.67 -7.32 -9.13
C PRO A 139 49.68 -8.35 -8.62
N ARG A 140 50.67 -7.88 -7.84
CA ARG A 140 51.55 -8.74 -7.07
C ARG A 140 50.78 -9.35 -5.89
N HIS A 141 50.63 -10.67 -5.94
CA HIS A 141 50.21 -11.50 -4.83
C HIS A 141 51.30 -11.60 -3.77
N ASP A 142 51.05 -11.04 -2.59
CA ASP A 142 51.71 -11.48 -1.36
C ASP A 142 50.75 -12.38 -0.56
N ARG A 143 51.26 -13.56 -0.22
CA ARG A 143 50.51 -14.71 0.27
C ARG A 143 51.13 -15.16 1.60
N ALA A 144 50.40 -15.02 2.71
CA ALA A 144 50.53 -15.84 3.94
C ALA A 144 49.40 -15.49 4.95
N PRO A 145 49.12 -16.31 5.97
CA PRO A 145 48.59 -17.67 5.86
C PRO A 145 47.25 -17.85 6.61
N ALA A 146 46.47 -18.83 6.13
CA ALA A 146 45.47 -19.65 6.84
C ALA A 146 44.74 -19.08 8.07
N SER A 147 43.46 -18.75 7.88
CA SER A 147 42.44 -18.88 8.93
C SER A 147 41.35 -19.85 8.46
N SER A 148 41.04 -20.80 9.35
CA SER A 148 40.22 -22.00 9.16
C SER A 148 38.80 -21.78 8.64
N PRO A 149 38.18 -22.78 7.98
CA PRO A 149 36.83 -22.68 7.44
C PRO A 149 35.77 -22.85 8.54
N LEU A 150 34.86 -21.89 8.64
CA LEU A 150 33.57 -22.07 9.33
C LEU A 150 32.53 -22.55 8.32
N VAL A 151 32.20 -23.83 8.39
CA VAL A 151 30.94 -24.39 7.89
C VAL A 151 29.95 -24.38 9.06
N PRO A 152 28.73 -23.87 8.86
CA PRO A 152 27.56 -24.76 8.94
C PRO A 152 26.58 -24.46 7.79
N ALA A 153 26.26 -25.43 6.95
CA ALA A 153 25.10 -26.31 7.13
C ALA A 153 23.75 -25.56 7.17
N ALA A 154 23.17 -25.34 5.99
CA ALA A 154 21.73 -25.23 5.81
C ALA A 154 21.32 -26.05 4.57
N ARG A 155 21.35 -27.38 4.73
CA ARG A 155 20.54 -28.30 3.93
C ARG A 155 19.10 -28.16 4.39
N GLY A 156 18.19 -27.87 3.47
CA GLY A 156 16.76 -27.91 3.76
C GLY A 156 15.87 -27.11 2.82
N ALA A 157 16.14 -27.09 1.51
CA ALA A 157 15.11 -26.67 0.56
C ALA A 157 14.09 -27.82 0.45
N ILE A 158 12.96 -27.68 1.14
CA ILE A 158 11.78 -28.52 0.93
C ILE A 158 11.19 -28.07 -0.41
N VAL A 159 11.39 -28.89 -1.45
CA VAL A 159 10.63 -28.79 -2.69
C VAL A 159 9.23 -29.29 -2.38
N LEU A 160 8.28 -28.37 -2.23
CA LEU A 160 6.86 -28.72 -2.33
C LEU A 160 6.59 -29.04 -3.79
N HIS A 161 6.43 -30.33 -4.09
CA HIS A 161 5.78 -30.77 -5.32
C HIS A 161 4.39 -30.14 -5.36
N LEU A 162 4.25 -29.11 -6.20
CA LEU A 162 2.95 -28.61 -6.60
C LEU A 162 2.25 -29.79 -7.29
N ALA A 163 1.22 -30.32 -6.63
CA ALA A 163 0.39 -31.35 -7.20
C ALA A 163 -0.25 -30.78 -8.48
N ASP A 164 0.29 -31.27 -9.59
CA ASP A 164 -0.27 -31.23 -10.92
C ASP A 164 -1.73 -31.72 -10.84
N ARG A 165 -2.66 -30.77 -10.97
CA ARG A 165 -4.09 -31.03 -11.00
C ARG A 165 -4.63 -30.51 -12.32
N GLY A 166 -4.47 -31.32 -13.37
CA GLY A 166 -5.40 -31.25 -14.50
C GLY A 166 -4.82 -31.58 -15.86
N ALA A 167 -4.57 -32.86 -16.14
CA ALA A 167 -4.61 -33.36 -17.51
C ALA A 167 -5.20 -34.77 -17.52
N GLY A 168 -6.52 -34.84 -17.71
CA GLY A 168 -7.23 -36.12 -17.75
C GLY A 168 -8.72 -35.93 -17.90
N ARG A 169 -9.17 -35.35 -19.02
CA ARG A 169 -10.56 -35.55 -19.46
C ARG A 169 -10.58 -36.10 -20.87
N ALA A 170 -10.88 -37.39 -20.91
CA ALA A 170 -11.31 -38.12 -22.08
C ALA A 170 -12.49 -37.42 -22.75
N ALA A 171 -12.46 -37.41 -24.08
CA ALA A 171 -13.62 -37.17 -24.92
C ALA A 171 -14.73 -38.15 -24.53
N VAL A 172 -15.87 -37.62 -24.13
CA VAL A 172 -17.13 -38.37 -24.06
C VAL A 172 -18.15 -37.59 -24.87
N GLU A 173 -18.74 -38.33 -25.79
CA GLU A 173 -19.71 -37.93 -26.79
C GLU A 173 -20.98 -37.29 -26.21
N HIS A 174 -21.64 -36.58 -27.11
CA HIS A 174 -22.90 -35.87 -26.94
C HIS A 174 -24.02 -36.75 -26.36
N GLY A 175 -24.62 -36.28 -25.27
CA GLY A 175 -25.92 -36.70 -24.78
C GLY A 175 -26.68 -35.49 -24.26
N ALA A 176 -27.77 -35.13 -24.93
CA ALA A 176 -28.63 -33.99 -24.61
C ALA A 176 -29.04 -33.98 -23.13
N ALA A 177 -28.75 -32.87 -22.43
CA ALA A 177 -29.23 -32.65 -21.08
C ALA A 177 -30.73 -32.31 -21.10
N PRO A 178 -31.56 -32.97 -20.28
CA PRO A 178 -32.98 -32.63 -20.18
C PRO A 178 -33.14 -31.25 -19.51
N VAL A 179 -33.95 -30.40 -20.15
CA VAL A 179 -34.37 -29.10 -19.64
C VAL A 179 -34.99 -29.27 -18.25
N PRO A 180 -34.49 -28.59 -17.20
CA PRO A 180 -35.12 -28.65 -15.89
C PRO A 180 -36.46 -27.91 -15.97
N ARG A 181 -37.56 -28.67 -15.84
CA ARG A 181 -38.90 -28.11 -15.61
C ARG A 181 -38.86 -27.27 -14.33
N ARG A 182 -39.13 -25.96 -14.46
CA ARG A 182 -39.45 -25.10 -13.33
C ARG A 182 -40.70 -25.65 -12.64
N VAL A 183 -40.52 -26.14 -11.43
CA VAL A 183 -41.63 -26.45 -10.51
C VAL A 183 -41.88 -25.16 -9.73
N ASP A 184 -42.96 -24.47 -10.09
CA ASP A 184 -43.46 -23.34 -9.30
C ASP A 184 -43.89 -23.84 -7.92
N GLY A 185 -43.34 -23.23 -6.85
CA GLY A 185 -43.88 -23.37 -5.50
C GLY A 185 -42.92 -23.83 -4.39
N GLN A 186 -41.63 -24.08 -4.66
CA GLN A 186 -40.68 -24.40 -3.59
C GLN A 186 -39.75 -23.23 -3.28
N VAL A 187 -40.14 -22.43 -2.29
CA VAL A 187 -39.28 -21.42 -1.66
C VAL A 187 -38.05 -22.15 -1.08
N PRO A 188 -36.81 -21.80 -1.48
CA PRO A 188 -35.62 -22.41 -0.91
C PRO A 188 -35.62 -22.17 0.60
N ARG A 189 -35.76 -23.24 1.40
CA ARG A 189 -35.49 -23.16 2.84
C ARG A 189 -33.99 -22.92 3.01
N VAL A 190 -33.61 -21.65 3.02
CA VAL A 190 -32.27 -21.19 3.40
C VAL A 190 -31.99 -21.72 4.80
N ARG A 191 -31.03 -22.64 4.89
CA ARG A 191 -30.67 -23.33 6.13
C ARG A 191 -29.87 -22.35 7.01
N PRO A 192 -30.38 -21.91 8.19
CA PRO A 192 -29.80 -20.80 8.95
C PRO A 192 -28.56 -21.17 9.80
N ALA A 193 -27.99 -22.37 9.64
CA ALA A 193 -26.95 -22.86 10.54
C ALA A 193 -25.56 -22.22 10.29
N SER A 194 -25.21 -21.88 9.05
CA SER A 194 -23.92 -21.24 8.73
C SER A 194 -23.87 -19.76 9.14
N ALA A 195 -25.01 -19.06 9.15
CA ALA A 195 -25.07 -17.65 9.56
C ALA A 195 -24.85 -17.45 11.07
N ARG A 196 -25.32 -18.39 11.92
CA ARG A 196 -25.19 -18.27 13.39
C ARG A 196 -23.75 -18.46 13.88
N THR A 197 -22.98 -19.34 13.25
CA THR A 197 -21.57 -19.58 13.63
C THR A 197 -20.69 -18.36 13.32
N ARG A 198 -21.03 -17.59 12.27
CA ARG A 198 -20.32 -16.38 11.88
C ARG A 198 -20.56 -15.21 12.86
N ALA A 199 -21.78 -15.10 13.40
CA ALA A 199 -22.14 -14.04 14.35
C ALA A 199 -21.41 -14.17 15.70
N VAL A 200 -21.14 -15.40 16.17
CA VAL A 200 -20.40 -15.62 17.44
C VAL A 200 -18.91 -15.31 17.29
N GLY A 201 -18.31 -15.61 16.13
CA GLY A 201 -16.89 -15.31 15.86
C GLY A 201 -16.58 -13.80 15.82
N TRP A 202 -17.50 -13.01 15.25
CA TRP A 202 -17.34 -11.57 15.07
C TRP A 202 -17.19 -10.82 16.40
N GLY A 203 -17.98 -11.20 17.43
CA GLY A 203 -17.85 -10.61 18.76
C GLY A 203 -16.48 -10.82 19.38
N SER A 204 -15.88 -12.00 19.17
CA SER A 204 -14.54 -12.30 19.70
C SER A 204 -13.42 -11.52 18.98
N ALA A 205 -13.53 -11.35 17.66
CA ALA A 205 -12.55 -10.61 16.87
C ALA A 205 -12.62 -9.12 17.18
N SER A 206 -13.83 -8.56 17.30
CA SER A 206 -14.01 -7.17 17.67
C SER A 206 -13.55 -6.88 19.11
N ALA A 207 -13.84 -7.77 20.06
CA ALA A 207 -13.32 -7.63 21.42
C ALA A 207 -11.78 -7.62 21.46
N ARG A 208 -11.12 -8.47 20.66
CA ARG A 208 -9.64 -8.44 20.52
C ARG A 208 -9.16 -7.12 19.93
N ALA A 209 -9.81 -6.60 18.89
CA ALA A 209 -9.45 -5.32 18.29
C ALA A 209 -9.59 -4.16 19.29
N VAL A 210 -10.64 -4.16 20.12
CA VAL A 210 -10.79 -3.18 21.21
C VAL A 210 -9.66 -3.30 22.24
N SER A 211 -9.29 -4.51 22.64
CA SER A 211 -8.17 -4.72 23.57
C SER A 211 -6.83 -4.23 22.98
N VAL A 212 -6.54 -4.54 21.72
CA VAL A 212 -5.33 -4.06 21.03
C VAL A 212 -5.34 -2.54 20.89
N ALA A 213 -6.47 -1.94 20.53
CA ALA A 213 -6.59 -0.48 20.45
C ALA A 213 -6.36 0.18 21.82
N ALA A 214 -6.90 -0.39 22.90
CA ALA A 214 -6.70 0.11 24.26
C ALA A 214 -5.24 -0.02 24.73
N ALA A 215 -4.57 -1.12 24.38
CA ALA A 215 -3.14 -1.29 24.66
C ALA A 215 -2.31 -0.23 23.92
N LEU A 216 -2.54 -0.06 22.62
CA LEU A 216 -1.87 0.98 21.81
C LEU A 216 -2.13 2.39 22.35
N GLN A 217 -3.36 2.69 22.81
CA GLN A 217 -3.67 3.96 23.46
C GLN A 217 -2.88 4.15 24.76
N SER A 218 -2.86 3.13 25.62
CA SER A 218 -2.12 3.19 26.89
C SER A 218 -0.63 3.44 26.65
N ASP A 219 -0.04 2.78 25.66
CA ASP A 219 1.41 2.78 25.46
C ASP A 219 1.89 4.00 24.64
N HIS A 220 1.04 4.52 23.74
CA HIS A 220 1.50 5.48 22.72
C HIS A 220 0.69 6.79 22.64
N LEU A 221 -0.49 6.90 23.25
CA LEU A 221 -1.33 8.11 23.11
C LEU A 221 -0.71 9.35 23.76
N ALA A 222 0.24 9.17 24.69
CA ALA A 222 1.00 10.28 25.28
C ALA A 222 1.99 10.94 24.32
N ARG A 223 2.23 10.35 23.14
CA ARG A 223 3.14 10.88 22.12
C ARG A 223 2.46 11.99 21.32
N LEU A 224 3.20 13.05 21.00
CA LEU A 224 2.64 14.27 20.42
C LEU A 224 2.10 14.07 19.00
N GLU A 225 2.64 13.12 18.27
CA GLU A 225 2.25 12.79 16.90
C GLU A 225 0.96 11.94 16.82
N ALA A 226 0.54 11.31 17.92
CA ALA A 226 -0.65 10.46 17.95
C ALA A 226 -1.92 11.31 17.87
N MET A 227 -2.67 11.19 16.76
CA MET A 227 -3.93 11.91 16.61
C MET A 227 -5.12 11.06 17.05
N GLN A 228 -5.14 9.80 16.63
CA GLN A 228 -6.27 8.90 16.88
C GLN A 228 -5.81 7.44 16.85
N ILE A 229 -6.29 6.67 17.82
CA ILE A 229 -6.18 5.21 17.84
C ILE A 229 -7.57 4.70 18.16
N SER A 230 -8.16 3.86 17.30
CA SER A 230 -9.52 3.33 17.50
C SER A 230 -9.67 1.95 16.91
N ALA A 231 -10.54 1.13 17.50
CA ALA A 231 -10.99 -0.11 16.88
C ALA A 231 -12.06 0.21 15.81
N ASP A 232 -11.92 -0.37 14.61
CA ASP A 232 -12.89 -0.35 13.52
C ASP A 232 -13.30 -1.81 13.21
N GLY A 233 -14.39 -2.28 13.82
CA GLY A 233 -14.85 -3.66 13.64
C GLY A 233 -13.85 -4.68 14.18
N GLU A 234 -13.18 -5.41 13.27
CA GLU A 234 -12.20 -6.46 13.59
C GLU A 234 -10.73 -6.00 13.42
N ARG A 235 -10.52 -4.72 13.13
CA ARG A 235 -9.19 -4.11 12.92
C ARG A 235 -9.00 -2.90 13.82
N VAL A 236 -7.77 -2.44 13.91
CA VAL A 236 -7.41 -1.18 14.59
C VAL A 236 -6.96 -0.17 13.54
N THR A 237 -7.39 1.07 13.68
CA THR A 237 -6.95 2.20 12.87
C THR A 237 -6.14 3.16 13.73
N VAL A 238 -4.96 3.52 13.25
CA VAL A 238 -4.05 4.48 13.87
C VAL A 238 -3.85 5.63 12.90
N ALA A 239 -4.11 6.86 13.35
CA ALA A 239 -3.83 8.07 12.62
C ALA A 239 -2.80 8.92 13.37
N ILE A 240 -1.74 9.32 12.67
CA ILE A 240 -0.65 10.14 13.21
C ILE A 240 -0.37 11.35 12.33
N LYS A 241 0.18 12.41 12.92
CA LYS A 241 0.79 13.52 12.20
C LYS A 241 2.29 13.46 12.44
N ALA A 242 3.02 12.88 11.49
CA ALA A 242 4.46 12.77 11.60
C ALA A 242 5.10 14.16 11.47
N THR A 243 6.06 14.44 12.35
CA THR A 243 6.87 15.67 12.30
C THR A 243 8.26 15.40 11.75
N CYS A 244 8.72 14.15 11.81
CA CYS A 244 9.95 13.67 11.21
C CYS A 244 9.81 12.22 10.75
N LEU A 245 10.75 11.74 9.93
CA LEU A 245 10.75 10.33 9.47
C LEU A 245 10.96 9.33 10.62
N ALA A 246 11.60 9.73 11.72
CA ALA A 246 11.74 8.86 12.90
C ALA A 246 10.38 8.55 13.56
N ASP A 247 9.42 9.49 13.53
CA ASP A 247 8.05 9.24 13.99
C ASP A 247 7.39 8.15 13.13
N TRP A 248 7.56 8.25 11.81
CA TRP A 248 7.04 7.26 10.86
C TRP A 248 7.64 5.87 11.10
N GLU A 249 8.95 5.77 11.26
CA GLU A 249 9.62 4.49 11.54
C GLU A 249 9.20 3.88 12.87
N TYR A 250 9.09 4.70 13.92
CA TYR A 250 8.58 4.28 15.21
C TYR A 250 7.19 3.66 15.09
N TRP A 251 6.28 4.32 14.37
CA TRP A 251 4.91 3.84 14.22
C TRP A 251 4.80 2.59 13.33
N LEU A 252 5.66 2.41 12.34
CA LEU A 252 5.74 1.15 11.59
C LEU A 252 6.09 -0.03 12.51
N ASP A 253 7.04 0.17 13.44
CA ASP A 253 7.39 -0.86 14.41
C ASP A 253 6.26 -1.06 15.44
N ALA A 254 5.66 0.04 15.94
CA ALA A 254 4.61 0.01 16.95
C ALA A 254 3.34 -0.75 16.49
N ILE A 255 2.96 -0.65 15.21
CA ILE A 255 1.83 -1.40 14.67
C ILE A 255 2.17 -2.85 14.30
N GLY A 256 3.42 -3.28 14.53
CA GLY A 256 3.90 -4.60 14.09
C GLY A 256 3.91 -4.75 12.58
N ALA A 257 4.29 -3.70 11.83
CA ALA A 257 4.44 -3.80 10.39
C ALA A 257 5.64 -4.70 10.03
N PRO A 258 5.51 -5.62 9.05
CA PRO A 258 6.67 -6.37 8.59
C PRO A 258 7.70 -5.42 7.94
N ARG A 259 8.98 -5.78 7.99
CA ARG A 259 10.07 -4.94 7.45
C ARG A 259 9.91 -4.60 5.96
N ASN A 260 9.25 -5.47 5.21
CA ASN A 260 8.91 -5.29 3.80
C ASN A 260 7.47 -4.81 3.57
N VAL A 261 6.86 -4.16 4.56
CA VAL A 261 5.52 -3.60 4.43
C VAL A 261 5.47 -2.68 3.22
N ARG A 262 4.51 -2.95 2.33
CA ARG A 262 4.23 -2.04 1.23
C ARG A 262 3.47 -0.86 1.78
N THR A 263 4.03 0.32 1.56
CA THR A 263 3.43 1.58 1.93
C THR A 263 2.80 2.20 0.70
N ARG A 264 1.66 2.88 0.86
CA ARG A 264 0.97 3.57 -0.25
C ARG A 264 0.74 5.02 0.10
N THR A 265 0.93 5.90 -0.86
CA THR A 265 0.62 7.33 -0.69
C THR A 265 -0.83 7.56 -1.11
N ALA A 266 -1.60 8.24 -0.26
CA ALA A 266 -2.99 8.58 -0.48
C ALA A 266 -3.19 10.07 -0.16
N GLY A 267 -3.05 10.93 -1.17
CA GLY A 267 -3.01 12.38 -0.98
C GLY A 267 -1.83 12.79 -0.10
N HIS A 268 -2.11 13.51 0.99
CA HIS A 268 -1.12 14.00 1.97
C HIS A 268 -0.81 13.00 3.09
N ALA A 269 -1.17 11.73 2.91
CA ALA A 269 -0.94 10.69 3.90
C ALA A 269 -0.20 9.49 3.30
N GLN A 270 0.65 8.89 4.12
CA GLN A 270 1.25 7.58 3.86
C GLN A 270 0.50 6.52 4.66
N VAL A 271 0.12 5.43 4.01
CA VAL A 271 -0.63 4.33 4.61
C VAL A 271 0.25 3.08 4.67
N ALA A 272 0.20 2.38 5.81
CA ALA A 272 0.81 1.07 6.03
C ALA A 272 -0.14 0.13 6.78
N ALA A 273 0.17 -1.17 6.73
CA ALA A 273 -0.56 -2.19 7.47
C ALA A 273 0.40 -3.07 8.27
N GLY A 274 0.01 -3.39 9.50
CA GLY A 274 0.72 -4.30 10.40
C GLY A 274 -0.25 -5.25 11.10
N THR A 275 0.29 -6.06 12.00
CA THR A 275 -0.49 -7.00 12.80
C THR A 275 0.02 -7.06 14.23
N LEU A 276 -0.89 -6.94 15.20
CA LEU A 276 -0.61 -7.10 16.63
C LEU A 276 -1.58 -8.13 17.21
N ASP A 277 -1.06 -9.15 17.88
CA ASP A 277 -1.87 -10.23 18.48
C ASP A 277 -2.90 -10.86 17.51
N GLY A 278 -2.52 -10.96 16.24
CA GLY A 278 -3.38 -11.47 15.16
C GLY A 278 -4.50 -10.51 14.71
N VAL A 279 -4.54 -9.28 15.22
CA VAL A 279 -5.44 -8.21 14.80
C VAL A 279 -4.74 -7.35 13.74
N ALA A 280 -5.42 -7.07 12.63
CA ALA A 280 -4.92 -6.18 11.60
C ALA A 280 -4.92 -4.72 12.11
N VAL A 281 -3.80 -4.02 11.91
CA VAL A 281 -3.64 -2.62 12.30
C VAL A 281 -3.31 -1.80 11.05
N HIS A 282 -4.14 -0.80 10.76
CA HIS A 282 -3.93 0.13 9.66
C HIS A 282 -3.39 1.45 10.21
N LEU A 283 -2.28 1.90 9.64
CA LEU A 283 -1.65 3.18 9.99
C LEU A 283 -1.82 4.16 8.85
N THR A 284 -2.32 5.36 9.18
CA THR A 284 -2.41 6.51 8.30
C THR A 284 -1.57 7.64 8.89
N ALA A 285 -0.48 8.00 8.23
CA ALA A 285 0.45 9.01 8.70
C ALA A 285 0.44 10.24 7.79
N HIS A 286 -0.04 11.36 8.31
CA HIS A 286 -0.06 12.64 7.62
C HIS A 286 1.31 13.31 7.67
N GLY A 287 1.71 14.02 6.60
CA GLY A 287 2.99 14.72 6.49
C GLY A 287 4.18 13.84 6.07
N VAL A 288 4.02 12.51 6.11
CA VAL A 288 5.07 11.57 5.70
C VAL A 288 5.43 11.70 4.21
N PRO A 289 4.49 11.88 3.26
CA PRO A 289 4.88 12.08 1.85
C PRO A 289 5.79 13.28 1.65
N GLU A 290 5.51 14.42 2.30
CA GLU A 290 6.34 15.62 2.24
C GLU A 290 7.72 15.38 2.88
N LEU A 291 7.77 14.70 4.03
CA LEU A 291 9.03 14.35 4.69
C LEU A 291 9.88 13.37 3.86
N LEU A 292 9.25 12.43 3.15
CA LEU A 292 9.93 11.51 2.24
C LEU A 292 10.47 12.25 1.01
N GLN A 293 9.70 13.23 0.50
CA GLN A 293 10.17 14.08 -0.60
C GLN A 293 11.37 14.92 -0.16
N GLU A 294 11.31 15.56 1.01
CA GLU A 294 12.43 16.33 1.58
C GLU A 294 13.69 15.46 1.74
N ALA A 295 13.54 14.25 2.28
CA ALA A 295 14.65 13.31 2.40
C ALA A 295 15.19 12.86 1.04
N SER A 296 14.32 12.70 0.03
CA SER A 296 14.73 12.38 -1.34
C SER A 296 15.50 13.53 -1.98
N ASP A 297 15.08 14.77 -1.76
CA ASP A 297 15.72 15.97 -2.32
C ASP A 297 17.07 16.27 -1.65
N ALA A 298 17.20 15.92 -0.36
CA ALA A 298 18.44 16.07 0.40
C ALA A 298 19.49 14.98 0.10
N ALA A 299 19.06 13.81 -0.39
CA ALA A 299 19.93 12.67 -0.65
C ALA A 299 20.74 12.84 -1.95
N ALA A 300 22.01 12.41 -1.93
CA ALA A 300 22.88 12.44 -3.11
C ALA A 300 22.48 11.40 -4.17
N ASP A 301 22.10 10.20 -3.75
CA ASP A 301 21.56 9.15 -4.63
C ASP A 301 20.35 8.47 -3.96
N PRO A 302 19.15 9.08 -4.02
CA PRO A 302 17.97 8.56 -3.34
C PRO A 302 17.46 7.26 -3.94
N PHE A 303 17.09 6.32 -3.06
CA PHE A 303 16.36 5.11 -3.43
C PHE A 303 15.21 4.85 -2.45
N TYR A 304 13.98 4.79 -2.99
CA TYR A 304 12.78 4.51 -2.21
C TYR A 304 12.54 3.01 -2.07
N LEU A 305 12.48 2.53 -0.82
CA LEU A 305 12.17 1.14 -0.51
C LEU A 305 11.30 1.04 0.74
N TRP A 306 10.09 0.47 0.57
CA TRP A 306 9.15 0.15 1.65
C TRP A 306 8.86 1.33 2.61
N GLY A 307 8.60 2.50 2.04
CA GLY A 307 8.24 3.69 2.81
C GLY A 307 9.42 4.43 3.43
N ARG A 308 10.64 4.20 2.94
CA ARG A 308 11.87 4.84 3.39
C ARG A 308 12.70 5.29 2.20
N ILE A 309 13.46 6.37 2.38
CA ILE A 309 14.47 6.85 1.44
C ILE A 309 15.85 6.43 1.97
N TYR A 310 16.63 5.76 1.14
CA TYR A 310 18.02 5.43 1.40
C TYR A 310 18.90 6.31 0.50
N ASP A 311 19.84 7.06 1.10
CA ASP A 311 20.84 7.80 0.34
C ASP A 311 22.05 6.91 0.01
N LEU A 312 22.05 6.38 -1.21
CA LEU A 312 23.09 5.45 -1.67
C LEU A 312 24.43 6.13 -1.99
N GLY A 313 24.50 7.46 -1.95
CA GLY A 313 25.75 8.22 -2.02
C GLY A 313 26.54 8.17 -0.71
N MET A 314 25.91 7.69 0.36
CA MET A 314 26.48 7.55 1.70
C MET A 314 26.68 6.08 2.08
N GLY A 315 27.52 5.83 3.09
CA GLY A 315 27.58 4.50 3.72
C GLY A 315 26.26 4.21 4.45
N GLN A 316 25.87 2.94 4.51
CA GLN A 316 24.63 2.50 5.14
C GLN A 316 24.94 1.59 6.32
N VAL A 317 24.59 2.00 7.54
CA VAL A 317 24.89 1.26 8.78
C VAL A 317 23.71 0.39 9.13
N ASP A 318 23.96 -0.90 9.37
CA ASP A 318 22.95 -1.79 9.92
C ASP A 318 22.96 -1.81 11.45
N ARG A 319 21.97 -2.48 12.05
CA ARG A 319 21.84 -2.60 13.52
C ARG A 319 23.02 -3.30 14.24
N ALA A 320 23.95 -3.90 13.50
CA ALA A 320 25.16 -4.52 14.03
C ALA A 320 26.40 -3.65 13.78
N ASP A 321 26.20 -2.35 13.51
CA ASP A 321 27.21 -1.35 13.22
C ASP A 321 28.08 -1.67 12.01
N ARG A 322 27.58 -2.51 11.10
CA ARG A 322 28.28 -2.86 9.85
C ARG A 322 27.92 -1.85 8.77
N ILE A 323 28.95 -1.39 8.06
CA ILE A 323 28.81 -0.38 7.00
C ILE A 323 28.69 -1.08 5.65
N TRP A 324 27.61 -0.78 4.94
CA TRP A 324 27.33 -1.23 3.59
C TRP A 324 27.57 -0.09 2.60
N LEU A 325 28.23 -0.36 1.48
CA LEU A 325 28.56 0.61 0.44
C LEU A 325 27.82 0.26 -0.86
N SER A 326 27.22 1.25 -1.51
CA SER A 326 26.56 1.07 -2.80
C SER A 326 27.58 0.78 -3.91
N LEU A 327 27.28 -0.21 -4.74
CA LEU A 327 28.01 -0.54 -5.99
C LEU A 327 27.25 -0.08 -7.24
N GLY A 328 26.15 0.66 -7.05
CA GLY A 328 25.23 1.07 -8.09
C GLY A 328 23.99 0.18 -8.20
N ARG A 329 23.26 0.35 -9.31
CA ARG A 329 21.94 -0.24 -9.55
C ARG A 329 22.03 -1.37 -10.57
N ARG A 330 21.25 -2.44 -10.39
CA ARG A 330 21.10 -3.48 -11.43
C ARG A 330 20.43 -2.91 -12.67
N GLN A 331 20.67 -3.52 -13.83
CA GLN A 331 19.96 -3.18 -15.08
C GLN A 331 18.54 -3.79 -15.16
N ASP A 332 17.99 -4.28 -14.05
CA ASP A 332 16.61 -4.78 -14.04
C ASP A 332 15.61 -3.62 -14.02
N GLU A 333 14.34 -3.91 -14.35
CA GLU A 333 13.27 -2.92 -14.45
C GLU A 333 13.08 -2.05 -13.20
N ARG A 334 13.51 -2.55 -12.03
CA ARG A 334 13.40 -1.84 -10.74
C ARG A 334 14.68 -1.14 -10.32
N GLY A 335 15.79 -1.36 -11.02
CA GLY A 335 17.09 -0.79 -10.69
C GLY A 335 17.52 -1.11 -9.25
N MET A 336 17.29 -2.33 -8.77
CA MET A 336 17.54 -2.65 -7.35
C MET A 336 19.03 -2.43 -7.00
N PRO A 337 19.36 -1.62 -5.98
CA PRO A 337 20.73 -1.33 -5.60
C PRO A 337 21.44 -2.58 -5.07
N LEU A 338 22.71 -2.72 -5.44
CA LEU A 338 23.62 -3.72 -4.89
C LEU A 338 24.58 -3.04 -3.92
N LEU A 339 24.73 -3.62 -2.73
CA LEU A 339 25.64 -3.13 -1.71
C LEU A 339 26.65 -4.21 -1.33
N ILE A 340 27.85 -3.79 -0.93
CA ILE A 340 28.90 -4.66 -0.38
C ILE A 340 29.19 -4.27 1.07
N LEU A 341 29.51 -5.26 1.90
CA LEU A 341 29.94 -5.02 3.26
C LEU A 341 31.37 -4.48 3.26
N ARG A 342 31.57 -3.29 3.83
CA ARG A 342 32.86 -2.61 3.86
C ARG A 342 33.91 -3.45 4.59
N GLY A 343 35.13 -3.47 4.03
CA GLY A 343 36.27 -4.21 4.59
C GLY A 343 36.21 -5.72 4.31
N THR A 344 35.34 -6.16 3.41
CA THR A 344 35.24 -7.55 2.98
C THR A 344 35.24 -7.65 1.46
N ASP A 345 35.82 -8.72 0.91
CA ASP A 345 35.69 -9.11 -0.50
C ASP A 345 34.44 -9.99 -0.72
N GLY A 346 33.39 -9.75 0.07
CA GLY A 346 32.14 -10.51 0.02
C GLY A 346 31.37 -10.26 -1.28
N PRO A 347 30.41 -11.13 -1.63
CA PRO A 347 29.57 -10.91 -2.80
C PRO A 347 28.69 -9.66 -2.61
N PRO A 348 28.22 -9.03 -3.70
CA PRO A 348 27.24 -7.96 -3.64
C PRO A 348 25.86 -8.49 -3.22
N TYR A 349 25.15 -7.74 -2.37
CA TYR A 349 23.81 -8.09 -1.89
C TYR A 349 22.78 -7.03 -2.29
N PRO A 350 21.57 -7.43 -2.74
CA PRO A 350 20.50 -6.46 -2.98
C PRO A 350 20.08 -5.74 -1.70
N LEU A 351 19.84 -4.42 -1.77
CA LEU A 351 19.39 -3.61 -0.63
C LEU A 351 18.21 -4.24 0.12
N ALA A 352 17.19 -4.71 -0.61
CA ALA A 352 16.03 -5.36 -0.03
C ALA A 352 16.38 -6.61 0.81
N SER A 353 17.40 -7.38 0.39
CA SER A 353 17.83 -8.57 1.14
C SER A 353 18.54 -8.18 2.44
N ILE A 354 19.35 -7.13 2.40
CA ILE A 354 20.03 -6.57 3.57
C ILE A 354 18.99 -6.06 4.57
N VAL A 355 18.02 -5.25 4.12
CA VAL A 355 16.98 -4.68 4.99
C VAL A 355 16.12 -5.77 5.65
N MET A 356 15.81 -6.85 4.93
CA MET A 356 15.09 -7.98 5.51
C MET A 356 15.89 -8.68 6.61
N ALA A 357 17.17 -8.97 6.36
CA ALA A 357 18.01 -9.69 7.32
C ALA A 357 18.43 -8.82 8.52
N HIS A 358 18.75 -7.56 8.27
CA HIS A 358 19.44 -6.69 9.23
C HIS A 358 18.60 -5.51 9.72
N GLY A 359 17.41 -5.28 9.17
CA GLY A 359 16.55 -4.15 9.51
C GLY A 359 16.84 -2.92 8.64
N PRO A 360 16.10 -1.82 8.85
CA PRO A 360 16.38 -0.55 8.21
C PRO A 360 17.84 -0.13 8.42
N LEU A 361 18.42 0.51 7.41
CA LEU A 361 19.79 1.00 7.44
C LEU A 361 19.78 2.51 7.70
N THR A 362 20.78 2.99 8.43
CA THR A 362 20.96 4.41 8.72
C THR A 362 22.11 4.95 7.87
N ALA A 363 21.88 6.06 7.17
CA ALA A 363 22.94 6.72 6.42
C ALA A 363 24.04 7.20 7.39
N THR A 364 25.30 6.89 7.06
CA THR A 364 26.48 7.39 7.75
C THR A 364 27.36 8.12 6.75
N PRO A 365 27.89 9.30 7.10
CA PRO A 365 28.83 9.97 6.22
C PRO A 365 29.98 9.03 5.90
N PRO A 366 30.53 9.08 4.66
CA PRO A 366 31.77 8.39 4.39
C PRO A 366 32.75 8.83 5.47
N PRO A 367 33.49 7.90 6.10
CA PRO A 367 34.49 8.32 7.08
C PRO A 367 35.35 9.34 6.35
N SER A 368 35.43 10.55 6.89
CA SER A 368 36.43 11.49 6.43
C SER A 368 37.73 10.72 6.49
N GLU A 369 38.34 10.48 5.34
CA GLU A 369 39.70 10.00 5.28
C GLU A 369 40.47 11.02 6.10
N LEU A 370 40.76 10.66 7.37
CA LEU A 370 41.55 11.51 8.23
C LEU A 370 42.77 11.84 7.40
N PRO A 371 43.11 13.13 7.21
CA PRO A 371 44.24 13.52 6.40
C PRO A 371 45.39 12.67 6.92
N THR A 372 45.93 11.84 6.04
CA THR A 372 47.07 10.97 6.35
C THR A 372 48.14 11.94 6.79
N GLU A 373 48.22 12.17 8.11
CA GLU A 373 49.00 13.25 8.69
C GLU A 373 50.42 12.88 8.32
N GLY A 374 50.95 13.63 7.36
CA GLY A 374 52.22 13.34 6.76
C GLY A 374 53.23 13.23 7.89
N MET A 375 53.66 12.01 8.18
CA MET A 375 55.00 11.76 8.68
C MET A 375 55.96 12.26 7.59
N ALA A 376 56.08 13.58 7.49
CA ALA A 376 57.24 14.23 6.95
C ALA A 376 58.38 13.81 7.88
N GLY A 377 59.13 12.80 7.44
CA GLY A 377 60.33 12.35 8.10
C GLY A 377 61.26 13.53 8.26
N ASP A 378 61.50 13.90 9.51
CA ASP A 378 62.62 14.71 9.93
C ASP A 378 63.87 13.83 9.72
N SER A 379 64.51 13.99 8.55
CA SER A 379 65.80 13.37 8.26
C SER A 379 66.88 14.29 8.80
N ALA A 380 67.50 13.88 9.91
CA ALA A 380 68.70 14.48 10.47
C ALA A 380 69.97 13.91 9.83
#